data_AF-A0A5C4JZ24-F1
#
_entry.id   AF-A0A5C4JZ24-F1
#
_cell.length_a   1.000
_cell.length_b   1.000
_cell.length_c   1.000
_cell.angle_alpha   90.00
_cell.angle_beta   90.00
_cell.angle_gamma   90.00
#
_symmetry.space_group_name_H-M   'P 1'
#
loop_
_entity.id
_entity.type
_entity.pdbx_description
1 polymer ?
#
loop_
_entity_poly.entity_id
_entity_poly.type
_entity_poly.pdbx_seq_one_letter_code
_entity_poly.pdbx_strand_id
1 'polypeptide(L)'
;MELKHLKHCGACGEMVDPSAGPHTHEMKTCKGKCGKLKPADAFGLHQSSTDGRRHVCLECVADSSAAGRVHRAVEKDKQFRDDKEKLKEHRYRWARRVVQPGPDPVFRWALLDPQGHEVTKEQALRDIEIAENPEPDDYPIHYEET
;
A
#
# COMPACT_ATOMS: atom_id res chain seq x y z
N MET A 1 -39.62 -15.83 -17.32
CA MET A 1 -39.31 -14.46 -17.80
C MET A 1 -37.82 -14.23 -17.57
N GLU A 2 -37.01 -14.34 -18.62
CA GLU A 2 -35.57 -14.05 -18.53
C GLU A 2 -35.37 -12.54 -18.34
N LEU A 3 -34.73 -12.14 -17.24
CA LEU A 3 -34.30 -10.77 -17.02
C LEU A 3 -33.10 -10.50 -17.92
N LYS A 4 -33.34 -9.75 -19.02
CA LYS A 4 -32.27 -9.21 -19.86
C LYS A 4 -31.41 -8.26 -19.03
N HIS A 5 -30.18 -8.68 -18.69
CA HIS A 5 -29.20 -7.83 -18.00
C HIS A 5 -28.56 -6.85 -18.99
N LEU A 6 -29.34 -5.84 -19.40
CA LEU A 6 -28.82 -4.76 -20.24
C LEU A 6 -27.80 -3.93 -19.47
N LYS A 7 -26.66 -3.66 -20.11
CA LYS A 7 -25.62 -2.79 -19.57
C LYS A 7 -25.44 -1.57 -20.46
N HIS A 8 -25.12 -0.44 -19.85
CA HIS A 8 -24.78 0.76 -20.58
C HIS A 8 -23.37 0.64 -21.20
N CYS A 9 -23.25 0.94 -22.49
CA CYS A 9 -21.97 0.98 -23.19
C CYS A 9 -21.26 2.31 -22.95
N GLY A 10 -20.04 2.26 -22.42
CA GLY A 10 -19.24 3.46 -22.17
C GLY A 10 -18.79 4.21 -23.42
N ALA A 11 -18.79 3.58 -24.59
CA ALA A 11 -18.34 4.18 -25.86
C ALA A 11 -19.47 4.91 -26.61
N CYS A 12 -20.58 4.23 -26.94
CA CYS A 12 -21.70 4.83 -27.68
C CYS A 12 -22.84 5.36 -26.78
N GLY A 13 -22.89 4.99 -25.50
CA GLY A 13 -23.98 5.39 -24.60
C GLY A 13 -25.26 4.55 -24.72
N GLU A 14 -25.25 3.49 -25.52
CA GLU A 14 -26.42 2.63 -25.73
C GLU A 14 -26.54 1.57 -24.64
N MET A 15 -27.77 1.09 -24.41
CA MET A 15 -28.04 -0.08 -23.58
C MET A 15 -27.90 -1.34 -24.43
N VAL A 16 -26.97 -2.22 -24.07
CA VAL A 16 -26.69 -3.42 -24.85
C VAL A 16 -26.74 -4.67 -23.99
N ASP A 17 -27.15 -5.77 -24.61
CA ASP A 17 -27.14 -7.09 -23.99
C ASP A 17 -25.78 -7.74 -24.24
N PRO A 18 -24.89 -7.84 -23.23
CA PRO A 18 -23.59 -8.48 -23.39
C PRO A 18 -23.70 -9.98 -23.70
N SER A 19 -24.87 -10.60 -23.53
CA SER A 19 -25.13 -12.01 -23.85
C SER A 19 -25.45 -12.23 -25.33
N ALA A 20 -25.82 -11.17 -26.06
CA ALA A 20 -26.23 -11.24 -27.47
C ALA A 20 -25.06 -11.25 -28.47
N GLY A 21 -23.83 -11.04 -27.98
CA GLY A 21 -22.62 -11.04 -28.82
C GLY A 21 -21.66 -9.89 -28.47
N PRO A 22 -20.47 -9.86 -29.11
CA PRO A 22 -19.45 -8.85 -28.85
C PRO A 22 -19.91 -7.46 -29.32
N HIS A 23 -20.07 -6.54 -28.37
CA HIS A 23 -20.35 -5.12 -28.65
C HIS A 23 -19.04 -4.31 -28.59
N THR A 24 -18.31 -4.27 -29.70
CA THR A 24 -16.99 -3.63 -29.79
C THR A 24 -17.01 -2.36 -30.62
N HIS A 25 -16.28 -1.34 -30.18
CA HIS A 25 -16.10 -0.07 -30.90
C HIS A 25 -14.63 0.09 -31.30
N GLU A 26 -14.37 0.62 -32.50
CA GLU A 26 -13.00 0.90 -32.96
C GLU A 26 -12.38 2.11 -32.26
N MET A 27 -13.20 3.13 -31.96
CA MET A 27 -12.80 4.38 -31.33
C MET A 27 -13.53 4.58 -30.01
N LYS A 28 -12.82 5.06 -28.98
CA LYS A 28 -13.35 5.30 -27.65
C LYS A 28 -12.71 6.53 -27.01
N THR A 29 -13.52 7.28 -26.27
CA THR A 29 -13.06 8.46 -25.53
C THR A 29 -12.60 8.07 -24.13
N CYS A 30 -11.42 8.54 -23.71
CA CYS A 30 -10.91 8.33 -22.36
C CYS A 30 -11.72 9.13 -21.33
N LYS A 31 -12.74 8.49 -20.74
CA LYS A 31 -13.64 9.12 -19.76
C LYS A 31 -12.93 9.30 -18.42
N GLY A 32 -13.03 10.51 -17.87
CA GLY A 32 -12.55 10.85 -16.52
C GLY A 32 -11.04 11.12 -16.38
N LYS A 33 -10.26 11.12 -17.46
CA LYS A 33 -8.84 11.51 -17.45
C LYS A 33 -8.50 12.48 -18.57
N CYS A 34 -7.95 12.03 -19.70
CA CYS A 34 -7.50 12.94 -20.75
C CYS A 34 -8.59 13.37 -21.74
N GLY A 35 -9.74 12.70 -21.79
CA GLY A 35 -10.87 13.08 -22.66
C GLY A 35 -10.63 12.90 -24.16
N LYS A 36 -9.48 12.35 -24.58
CA LYS A 36 -9.13 12.16 -26.00
C LYS A 36 -9.83 10.94 -26.59
N LEU A 37 -10.24 11.04 -27.86
CA LEU A 37 -10.68 9.91 -28.68
C LEU A 37 -9.44 9.11 -29.10
N LYS A 38 -9.43 7.81 -28.81
CA LYS A 38 -8.33 6.89 -29.11
C LYS A 38 -8.87 5.57 -29.67
N PRO A 39 -8.05 4.82 -30.41
CA PRO A 39 -8.43 3.49 -30.85
C PRO A 39 -8.64 2.55 -29.66
N ALA A 40 -9.43 1.50 -29.86
CA ALA A 40 -9.86 0.56 -28.82
C ALA A 40 -8.68 -0.16 -28.16
N ASP A 41 -7.62 -0.44 -28.91
CA ASP A 41 -6.38 -1.06 -28.44
C ASP A 41 -5.63 -0.20 -27.39
N ALA A 42 -5.81 1.12 -27.41
CA ALA A 42 -5.29 2.04 -26.40
C ALA A 42 -6.02 1.90 -25.04
N PHE A 43 -7.03 1.05 -24.95
CA PHE A 43 -7.77 0.72 -23.73
C PHE A 43 -7.56 -0.75 -23.37
N GLY A 44 -7.06 -1.00 -22.16
CA GLY A 44 -6.84 -2.35 -21.65
C GLY A 44 -8.13 -3.14 -21.47
N LEU A 45 -8.04 -4.47 -21.51
CA LEU A 45 -9.18 -5.36 -21.35
C LEU A 45 -9.79 -5.26 -19.95
N HIS A 46 -11.12 -5.40 -19.86
CA HIS A 46 -11.87 -5.41 -18.61
C HIS A 46 -13.15 -6.24 -18.76
N GLN A 47 -13.15 -7.43 -18.14
CA GLN A 47 -14.21 -8.44 -18.30
C GLN A 47 -15.60 -7.97 -17.85
N SER A 48 -15.67 -7.07 -16.87
CA SER A 48 -16.93 -6.51 -16.39
C SER A 48 -17.46 -5.38 -17.28
N SER A 49 -16.64 -4.85 -18.21
CA SER A 49 -17.08 -3.83 -19.15
C SER A 49 -17.87 -4.45 -20.29
N THR A 50 -18.92 -3.74 -20.69
CA THR A 50 -19.83 -4.11 -21.77
C THR A 50 -19.13 -4.29 -23.12
N ASP A 51 -18.11 -3.46 -23.40
CA ASP A 51 -17.28 -3.52 -24.60
C ASP A 51 -15.97 -4.31 -24.40
N GLY A 52 -15.85 -5.01 -23.27
CA GLY A 52 -14.66 -5.77 -22.90
C GLY A 52 -13.41 -4.92 -22.61
N ARG A 53 -13.52 -3.59 -22.55
CA ARG A 53 -12.38 -2.66 -22.39
C ARG A 53 -12.61 -1.61 -21.31
N ARG A 54 -11.54 -1.13 -20.69
CA ARG A 54 -11.58 -0.05 -19.68
C ARG A 54 -12.13 1.26 -20.27
N HIS A 55 -12.64 2.12 -19.41
CA HIS A 55 -13.10 3.47 -19.78
C HIS A 55 -11.98 4.51 -19.80
N VAL A 56 -10.83 4.20 -19.18
CA VAL A 56 -9.61 5.01 -19.15
C VAL A 56 -8.55 4.37 -20.05
N CYS A 57 -7.81 5.18 -20.82
CA CYS A 57 -6.73 4.70 -21.67
C CYS A 57 -5.53 4.18 -20.86
N LEU A 58 -4.72 3.33 -21.49
CA LEU A 58 -3.54 2.70 -20.88
C LEU A 58 -2.53 3.73 -20.36
N GLU A 59 -2.30 4.81 -21.10
CA GLU A 59 -1.41 5.92 -20.68
C GLU A 59 -1.87 6.51 -19.34
N CYS A 60 -3.14 6.93 -19.23
CA CYS A 60 -3.63 7.54 -17.99
C CYS A 60 -3.69 6.54 -16.81
N VAL A 61 -3.86 5.25 -17.09
CA VAL A 61 -3.74 4.19 -16.06
C VAL A 61 -2.29 4.07 -15.61
N ALA A 62 -1.33 4.06 -16.54
CA ALA A 62 0.10 4.02 -16.24
C ALA A 62 0.54 5.24 -15.43
N ASP A 63 0.14 6.44 -15.81
CA ASP A 63 0.47 7.69 -15.12
C ASP A 63 -0.06 7.70 -13.69
N SER A 64 -1.32 7.31 -13.50
CA SER A 64 -1.93 7.21 -12.17
C SER A 64 -1.20 6.16 -11.30
N SER A 65 -0.77 5.06 -11.89
CA SER A 65 0.00 4.02 -11.20
C SER A 65 1.42 4.48 -10.85
N ALA A 66 2.06 5.28 -11.71
CA ALA A 66 3.39 5.83 -11.48
C ALA A 66 3.34 6.88 -10.37
N ALA A 67 2.41 7.84 -10.44
CA ALA A 67 2.17 8.81 -9.38
C ALA A 67 1.86 8.12 -8.04
N GLY A 68 0.99 7.11 -8.03
CA GLY A 68 0.68 6.34 -6.83
C GLY A 68 1.85 5.50 -6.30
N ARG A 69 2.80 5.10 -7.15
CA ARG A 69 4.04 4.45 -6.71
C ARG A 69 5.00 5.47 -6.08
N VAL A 70 5.17 6.63 -6.69
CA VAL A 70 6.00 7.72 -6.15
C VAL A 70 5.47 8.17 -4.81
N HIS A 71 4.16 8.42 -4.68
CA HIS A 71 3.55 8.80 -3.40
C HIS A 71 3.83 7.78 -2.29
N ARG A 72 3.58 6.50 -2.56
CA ARG A 72 3.86 5.42 -1.59
C ARG A 72 5.35 5.30 -1.25
N ALA A 73 6.25 5.57 -2.20
CA ALA A 73 7.68 5.60 -1.94
C ALA A 73 8.07 6.76 -1.01
N VAL A 74 7.51 7.94 -1.24
CA VAL A 74 7.70 9.12 -0.38
C VAL A 74 7.15 8.88 1.02
N GLU A 75 5.95 8.33 1.15
CA GLU A 75 5.35 7.98 2.45
C GLU A 75 6.19 6.95 3.22
N LYS A 76 6.69 5.90 2.53
CA LYS A 76 7.56 4.90 3.14
C LYS A 76 8.90 5.49 3.58
N ASP A 77 9.48 6.38 2.79
CA ASP A 77 10.73 7.05 3.14
C ASP A 77 10.54 7.97 4.35
N LYS A 78 9.42 8.71 4.39
CA LYS A 78 9.03 9.51 5.56
C LYS A 78 8.89 8.62 6.80
N GLN A 79 8.10 7.55 6.73
CA GLN A 79 7.93 6.62 7.85
C GLN A 79 9.28 6.04 8.31
N PHE A 80 10.17 5.69 7.38
CA PHE A 80 11.49 5.16 7.73
C PHE A 80 12.35 6.19 8.48
N ARG A 81 12.30 7.47 8.09
CA ARG A 81 13.01 8.55 8.79
C ARG A 81 12.44 8.77 10.19
N ASP A 82 11.11 8.84 10.30
CA ASP A 82 10.40 9.04 11.56
C ASP A 82 10.69 7.89 12.54
N ASP A 83 10.59 6.63 12.07
CA ASP A 83 10.91 5.45 12.88
C ASP A 83 12.38 5.45 13.34
N LYS A 84 13.29 5.84 12.45
CA LYS A 84 14.73 5.90 12.76
C LYS A 84 15.02 6.95 13.83
N GLU A 85 14.35 8.10 13.76
CA GLU A 85 14.46 9.17 14.76
C GLU A 85 13.90 8.71 16.10
N LYS A 86 12.71 8.10 16.11
CA LYS A 86 12.08 7.55 17.31
C LYS A 86 12.96 6.50 17.99
N LEU A 87 13.50 5.55 17.24
CA LEU A 87 14.43 4.55 17.76
C LEU A 87 15.67 5.19 18.40
N LYS A 88 16.23 6.22 17.77
CA LYS A 88 17.42 6.92 18.26
C LYS A 88 17.13 7.65 19.59
N GLU A 89 15.98 8.32 19.69
CA GLU A 89 15.55 9.03 20.90
C GLU A 89 15.48 8.08 22.11
N HIS A 90 14.94 6.89 21.89
CA HIS A 90 14.83 5.83 22.89
C HIS A 90 16.09 4.96 23.03
N ARG A 91 17.25 5.46 22.54
CA ARG A 91 18.57 4.81 22.65
C ARG A 91 18.72 3.45 21.97
N TYR A 92 17.79 3.07 21.08
CA TYR A 92 18.00 1.92 20.21
C TYR A 92 19.09 2.24 19.18
N ARG A 93 19.91 1.25 18.85
CA ARG A 93 21.02 1.45 17.90
C ARG A 93 21.26 0.25 17.00
N TRP A 94 21.58 0.51 15.74
CA TRP A 94 22.04 -0.52 14.82
C TRP A 94 23.51 -0.84 15.08
N ALA A 95 23.85 -2.12 15.24
CA ALA A 95 25.21 -2.60 15.42
C ALA A 95 25.51 -3.78 14.48
N ARG A 96 26.77 -3.90 14.06
CA ARG A 96 27.23 -5.08 13.31
C ARG A 96 27.51 -6.22 14.30
N ARG A 97 26.90 -7.38 14.06
CA ARG A 97 27.15 -8.63 14.79
C ARG A 97 27.79 -9.65 13.86
N VAL A 98 28.75 -10.41 14.38
CA VAL A 98 29.36 -11.53 13.66
C VAL A 98 28.39 -12.70 13.69
N VAL A 99 28.04 -13.22 12.53
CA VAL A 99 27.18 -14.40 12.35
C VAL A 99 28.02 -15.66 12.24
N GLN A 100 29.11 -15.59 11.48
CA GLN A 100 30.06 -16.67 11.30
C GLN A 100 31.47 -16.13 11.57
N PRO A 101 32.12 -16.56 12.67
CA PRO A 101 33.50 -16.22 12.92
C PRO A 101 34.42 -17.04 11.99
N GLY A 102 35.47 -16.41 11.48
CA GLY A 102 36.41 -17.05 10.56
C GLY A 102 37.43 -16.06 10.02
N PRO A 103 38.34 -16.51 9.13
CA PRO A 103 39.28 -15.62 8.43
C PRO A 103 38.56 -14.59 7.55
N ASP A 104 37.34 -14.91 7.11
CA ASP A 104 36.42 -13.96 6.47
C ASP A 104 35.09 -13.92 7.25
N PRO A 105 34.98 -13.05 8.27
CA PRO A 105 33.81 -13.03 9.14
C PRO A 105 32.59 -12.47 8.41
N VAL A 106 31.47 -13.20 8.50
CA VAL A 106 30.18 -12.75 7.98
C VAL A 106 29.48 -11.92 9.05
N PHE A 107 29.06 -10.70 8.69
CA PHE A 107 28.36 -9.80 9.59
C PHE A 107 26.90 -9.63 9.19
N ARG A 108 26.05 -9.37 10.18
CA ARG A 108 24.70 -8.85 9.97
C ARG A 108 24.48 -7.60 10.81
N TRP A 109 23.61 -6.73 10.33
CA TRP A 109 23.11 -5.62 11.13
C TRP A 109 22.04 -6.14 12.09
N ALA A 110 22.16 -5.78 13.35
CA ALA A 110 21.21 -6.09 14.41
C ALA A 110 20.79 -4.77 15.08
N LEU A 111 19.49 -4.62 15.37
CA LEU A 111 18.99 -3.52 16.17
C LEU A 111 19.12 -3.93 17.64
N LEU A 112 19.77 -3.08 18.44
CA LEU A 112 19.96 -3.31 19.86
C LEU A 112 19.09 -2.38 20.68
N ASP A 113 18.49 -2.91 21.73
CA ASP A 113 17.79 -2.15 22.77
C ASP A 113 18.79 -1.36 23.65
N PRO A 114 18.30 -0.51 24.57
CA PRO A 114 19.16 0.24 25.49
C PRO A 114 20.02 -0.63 26.41
N GLN A 115 19.63 -1.89 26.64
CA GLN A 115 20.33 -2.88 27.46
C GLN A 115 21.38 -3.67 26.65
N GLY A 116 21.37 -3.56 25.32
CA GLY A 116 22.26 -4.23 24.39
C GLY A 116 21.74 -5.56 23.82
N HIS A 117 20.49 -5.94 24.11
CA HIS A 117 19.83 -7.11 23.54
C HIS A 117 19.39 -6.85 22.11
N GLU A 118 19.40 -7.90 21.30
CA GLU A 118 18.92 -7.79 19.94
C GLU A 118 17.39 -7.88 19.87
N VAL A 119 16.79 -6.94 19.16
CA VAL A 119 15.34 -6.83 18.97
C VAL A 119 15.01 -6.61 17.50
N THR A 120 13.79 -6.94 17.10
CA THR A 120 13.27 -6.55 15.79
C THR A 120 12.83 -5.09 15.81
N LYS A 121 12.71 -4.47 14.63
CA LYS A 121 12.21 -3.09 14.52
C LYS A 121 10.80 -2.98 15.10
N GLU A 122 9.94 -3.95 14.81
CA GLU A 122 8.54 -3.99 15.26
C GLU A 122 8.44 -4.18 16.77
N GLN A 123 9.35 -4.93 17.38
CA GLN A 123 9.40 -5.05 18.84
C GLN A 123 9.83 -3.72 19.48
N ALA A 124 10.92 -3.13 18.99
CA ALA A 124 11.43 -1.86 19.50
C ALA A 124 10.38 -0.74 19.43
N LEU A 125 9.64 -0.63 18.32
CA LEU A 125 8.58 0.38 18.18
C LEU A 125 7.41 0.14 19.15
N ARG A 126 7.05 -1.11 19.42
CA ARG A 126 6.03 -1.46 20.42
C ARG A 126 6.48 -1.16 21.84
N ASP A 127 7.72 -1.49 22.18
CA ASP A 127 8.27 -1.20 23.51
C ASP A 127 8.29 0.31 23.79
N ILE A 128 8.59 1.11 22.76
CA ILE A 128 8.51 2.57 22.84
C ILE A 128 7.07 3.04 23.05
N GLU A 129 6.11 2.52 22.29
CA GLU A 129 4.69 2.88 22.43
C GLU A 129 4.15 2.57 23.85
N ILE A 130 4.52 1.42 24.41
CA ILE A 130 4.17 1.02 25.78
C ILE A 130 4.82 1.98 26.80
N ALA A 131 6.08 2.35 26.60
CA ALA A 131 6.80 3.25 27.51
C ALA A 131 6.26 4.70 27.47
N GLU A 132 5.79 5.16 26.30
CA GLU A 132 5.22 6.50 26.11
C GLU A 132 3.77 6.60 26.61
N ASN A 133 3.03 5.50 26.59
CA ASN A 133 1.64 5.43 27.03
C ASN A 133 1.43 4.27 28.01
N PRO A 134 1.96 4.38 29.25
CA PRO A 134 1.69 3.37 30.28
C PRO A 134 0.20 3.34 30.56
N GLU A 135 -0.41 2.14 30.53
CA GLU A 135 -1.81 2.00 30.94
C GLU A 135 -1.96 2.55 32.37
N PRO A 136 -3.03 3.32 32.65
CA PRO A 136 -3.27 3.82 33.99
C PRO A 136 -3.38 2.64 34.94
N ASP A 137 -2.61 2.69 36.02
CA ASP A 137 -2.59 1.66 37.05
C ASP A 137 -3.93 1.72 37.81
N ASP A 138 -4.93 0.99 37.29
CA ASP A 138 -6.30 0.94 37.82
C ASP A 138 -6.39 0.10 39.12
N TYR A 139 -5.25 -0.20 39.77
CA TYR A 139 -5.25 -0.87 41.06
C TYR A 139 -5.61 0.13 42.18
N PRO A 140 -6.78 -0.02 42.83
CA PRO A 140 -7.10 0.78 44.01
C PRO A 140 -6.06 0.49 45.09
N ILE A 141 -5.27 1.52 45.42
CA ILE A 141 -4.34 1.49 46.53
C ILE A 141 -5.17 1.40 47.81
N HIS A 142 -5.34 0.19 48.34
CA HIS A 142 -5.95 0.00 49.65
C HIS A 142 -4.93 0.43 50.71
N TYR A 143 -5.07 1.66 51.19
CA TYR A 143 -4.38 2.11 52.40
C TYR A 143 -4.99 1.35 53.57
N GLU A 144 -4.31 0.33 54.10
CA GLU A 144 -4.63 -0.22 55.41
C GLU A 144 -4.21 0.82 56.45
N GLU A 145 -5.19 1.57 56.99
CA GLU A 145 -5.01 2.39 58.19
C GLU A 145 -4.72 1.45 59.37
N THR A 146 -3.47 1.45 59.83
CA THR A 146 -3.04 0.87 61.11
C THR A 146 -3.05 1.92 62.21
#